data_AF-A0A497N7F2-F1
#
_entry.id   AF-A0A497N7F2-F1
#
_cell.length_a   1.000
_cell.length_b   1.000
_cell.length_c   1.000
_cell.angle_alpha   90.00
_cell.angle_beta   90.00
_cell.angle_gamma   90.00
#
_symmetry.space_group_name_H-M   'P 1'
#
loop_
_entity.id
_entity.type
_entity.pdbx_description
1 polymer ?
#
loop_
_entity_poly.entity_id
_entity_poly.type
_entity_poly.pdbx_seq_one_letter_code
_entity_poly.pdbx_strand_id
1 'polypeptide(L)'
;MRKVTVERIDPSRFASLKGFDDGWRERFARNPHLAKYVAGLLERSLPPPELVEKLSRDMAAIKKPNLLYPVGDPVYIHLYVDPETKGLRYHPVEPRLKKDRERILADVEKILAANIDEMDVPEDSSAREQVLYKLIDKLFPLNSLIKTPSGLELKIDRELYSCLKYELYCEKIGVSLLEPMIRDPFIEDIHCSGVGPIFLHHKIFGHMESSISFQTFEELDGFVMKLSEYVGKPVSHRSPIVDAKLPDGSRINIVFGEDISQRGSNFTIRKFATKPLSIIELIKFGTLSSVLAAYLWLLLEERMSIWICGETASGKTTTLSAITAFIPPSAKIVSIEEVPEVHVPHENWIREVVRETGNAASEEAGAVSMFQLLKAALRQRPTYI
;
A
#
# COMPACT_ATOMS: atom_id res chain seq x y z
N MET A 1 -44.20 5.93 7.70
CA MET A 1 -42.78 5.54 7.67
C MET A 1 -42.45 5.00 6.28
N ARG A 2 -41.76 5.77 5.44
CA ARG A 2 -41.38 5.33 4.08
C ARG A 2 -40.25 4.30 4.20
N LYS A 3 -40.46 3.12 3.61
CA LYS A 3 -39.42 2.10 3.41
C LYS A 3 -38.28 2.74 2.62
N VAL A 4 -37.12 2.96 3.25
CA VAL A 4 -35.88 3.23 2.53
C VAL A 4 -35.33 1.86 2.13
N THR A 5 -35.93 1.27 1.10
CA THR A 5 -35.24 0.28 0.28
C THR A 5 -34.11 1.06 -0.38
N VAL A 6 -32.86 0.71 -0.12
CA VAL A 6 -31.73 1.30 -0.83
C VAL A 6 -31.91 0.95 -2.31
N GLU A 7 -32.42 1.89 -3.10
CA GLU A 7 -32.61 1.69 -4.53
C GLU A 7 -31.25 1.36 -5.14
N ARG A 8 -31.21 0.23 -5.83
CA ARG A 8 -30.04 -0.18 -6.59
C ARG A 8 -29.82 0.89 -7.67
N ILE A 9 -28.71 1.61 -7.59
CA ILE A 9 -28.38 2.61 -8.59
C ILE A 9 -28.12 1.87 -9.91
N ASP A 10 -28.94 2.15 -10.92
CA ASP A 10 -28.76 1.62 -12.26
C ASP A 10 -27.43 2.16 -12.84
N PRO A 11 -26.46 1.29 -13.17
CA PRO A 11 -25.19 1.71 -13.78
C PRO A 11 -25.37 2.54 -15.06
N SER A 12 -26.50 2.38 -15.77
CA SER A 12 -26.82 3.14 -16.98
C SER A 12 -26.94 4.65 -16.70
N ARG A 13 -27.19 5.05 -15.44
CA ARG A 13 -27.17 6.47 -15.00
C ARG A 13 -25.80 7.13 -15.23
N PHE A 14 -24.73 6.35 -15.34
CA PHE A 14 -23.36 6.84 -15.52
C PHE A 14 -22.89 6.83 -16.98
N ALA A 15 -23.76 6.51 -17.93
CA ALA A 15 -23.39 6.38 -19.35
C ALA A 15 -22.87 7.69 -19.99
N SER A 16 -23.15 8.84 -19.38
CA SER A 16 -22.64 10.15 -19.82
C SER A 16 -21.23 10.48 -19.30
N LEU A 17 -20.67 9.68 -18.38
CA LEU A 17 -19.33 9.90 -17.86
C LEU A 17 -18.28 9.60 -18.93
N LYS A 18 -17.27 10.46 -19.02
CA LYS A 18 -16.14 10.24 -19.93
C LYS A 18 -15.39 8.97 -19.52
N GLY A 19 -15.12 8.10 -20.49
CA GLY A 19 -14.46 6.80 -20.24
C GLY A 19 -15.40 5.69 -19.78
N PHE A 20 -16.71 5.93 -19.72
CA PHE A 20 -17.67 4.88 -19.43
C PHE A 20 -17.72 3.85 -20.56
N ASP A 21 -17.50 2.59 -20.20
CA ASP A 21 -17.58 1.43 -21.07
C ASP A 21 -18.27 0.26 -20.34
N ASP A 22 -18.35 -0.91 -20.98
CA ASP A 22 -18.96 -2.10 -20.37
C ASP A 22 -18.18 -2.57 -19.13
N GLY A 23 -16.86 -2.40 -19.09
CA GLY A 23 -16.04 -2.71 -17.92
C GLY A 23 -16.40 -1.84 -16.71
N TRP A 24 -16.58 -0.53 -16.92
CA TRP A 24 -17.07 0.37 -15.87
C TRP A 24 -18.52 0.11 -15.48
N ARG A 25 -19.39 -0.27 -16.43
CA ARG A 25 -20.76 -0.70 -16.13
C ARG A 25 -20.76 -1.89 -15.15
N GLU A 26 -19.91 -2.88 -15.39
CA GLU A 26 -19.74 -4.04 -14.49
C GLU A 26 -19.18 -3.62 -13.12
N ARG A 27 -18.16 -2.76 -13.08
CA ARG A 27 -17.57 -2.23 -11.84
C ARG A 27 -18.63 -1.54 -10.97
N PHE A 28 -19.45 -0.66 -11.55
CA PHE A 28 -20.56 -0.02 -10.83
C PHE A 28 -21.62 -1.02 -10.36
N ALA A 29 -21.95 -2.03 -11.17
CA ALA A 29 -22.92 -3.06 -10.81
C ALA A 29 -22.42 -3.98 -9.67
N ARG A 30 -21.11 -4.24 -9.63
CA ARG A 30 -20.45 -5.09 -8.64
C ARG A 30 -20.19 -4.36 -7.32
N ASN A 31 -19.89 -3.07 -7.37
CA ASN A 31 -19.42 -2.25 -6.26
C ASN A 31 -20.42 -1.14 -5.88
N PRO A 32 -21.36 -1.38 -4.95
CA PRO A 32 -22.39 -0.40 -4.59
C PRO A 32 -21.83 0.90 -4.00
N HIS A 33 -20.73 0.84 -3.24
CA HIS A 33 -20.09 2.01 -2.64
C HIS A 33 -19.55 2.96 -3.72
N LEU A 34 -18.98 2.41 -4.80
CA LEU A 34 -18.50 3.17 -5.95
C LEU A 34 -19.66 3.88 -6.65
N ALA A 35 -20.75 3.17 -6.95
CA ALA A 35 -21.93 3.76 -7.58
C ALA A 35 -22.53 4.89 -6.72
N LYS A 36 -22.64 4.68 -5.40
CA LYS A 36 -23.14 5.71 -4.47
C LYS A 36 -22.22 6.92 -4.40
N TYR A 37 -20.90 6.70 -4.40
CA TYR A 37 -19.93 7.79 -4.39
C TYR A 37 -20.10 8.69 -5.61
N VAL A 38 -20.10 8.11 -6.81
CA VAL A 38 -20.22 8.85 -8.06
C VAL A 38 -21.60 9.51 -8.20
N ALA A 39 -22.68 8.83 -7.83
CA ALA A 39 -24.01 9.44 -7.80
C ALA A 39 -24.06 10.66 -6.85
N GLY A 40 -23.42 10.57 -5.69
CA GLY A 40 -23.31 11.68 -4.75
C GLY A 40 -22.53 12.88 -5.28
N LEU A 41 -21.49 12.65 -6.10
CA LEU A 41 -20.78 13.75 -6.79
C LEU A 41 -21.70 14.47 -7.78
N LEU A 42 -22.45 13.70 -8.60
CA LEU A 42 -23.37 14.24 -9.58
C LEU A 42 -24.52 15.02 -8.94
N GLU A 43 -25.06 14.52 -7.83
CA GLU A 43 -26.13 15.18 -7.07
C GLU A 43 -25.67 16.52 -6.46
N ARG A 44 -24.39 16.64 -6.13
CA ARG A 44 -23.77 17.88 -5.64
C ARG A 44 -23.35 18.84 -6.76
N SER A 45 -23.66 18.51 -8.02
CA SER A 45 -23.24 19.27 -9.21
C SER A 45 -21.73 19.51 -9.29
N LEU A 46 -20.94 18.59 -8.72
CA LEU A 46 -19.49 18.61 -8.86
C LEU A 46 -19.10 18.12 -10.26
N PRO A 47 -17.96 18.57 -10.82
CA PRO A 47 -17.48 18.09 -12.11
C PRO A 47 -17.34 16.56 -12.10
N PRO A 48 -17.97 15.85 -13.05
CA PRO A 48 -17.88 14.39 -13.10
C PRO A 48 -16.44 13.94 -13.36
N PRO A 49 -15.97 12.87 -12.70
CA PRO A 49 -14.65 12.32 -12.98
C PRO A 49 -14.60 11.67 -14.37
N GLU A 50 -13.43 11.72 -14.98
CA GLU A 50 -13.08 10.86 -16.11
C GLU A 50 -12.69 9.48 -15.57
N LEU A 51 -13.38 8.46 -16.09
CA LEU A 51 -13.18 7.07 -15.75
C LEU A 51 -11.99 6.52 -16.55
N VAL A 52 -10.94 6.06 -15.86
CA VAL A 52 -9.74 5.54 -16.52
C VAL A 52 -9.36 4.19 -15.95
N GLU A 53 -9.08 3.21 -16.82
CA GLU A 53 -8.72 1.86 -16.35
C GLU A 53 -7.29 1.80 -15.80
N LYS A 54 -6.37 2.57 -16.39
CA LYS A 54 -4.97 2.64 -16.00
C LYS A 54 -4.46 4.06 -16.20
N LEU A 55 -3.63 4.51 -15.27
CA LEU A 55 -2.91 5.77 -15.43
C LEU A 55 -1.65 5.57 -16.28
N SER A 56 -1.28 6.61 -16.99
CA SER A 56 -0.08 6.67 -17.83
C SER A 56 0.71 7.94 -17.55
N ARG A 57 2.03 7.91 -17.76
CA ARG A 57 2.92 9.03 -17.38
C ARG A 57 2.64 10.33 -18.14
N ASP A 58 2.10 10.26 -19.35
CA ASP A 58 1.66 11.41 -20.13
C ASP A 58 0.53 12.19 -19.45
N MET A 59 -0.23 11.55 -18.55
CA MET A 59 -1.23 12.23 -17.73
C MET A 59 -0.61 13.26 -16.76
N ALA A 60 0.71 13.24 -16.52
CA ALA A 60 1.40 14.28 -15.75
C ALA A 60 1.22 15.68 -16.35
N ALA A 61 0.92 15.78 -17.66
CA ALA A 61 0.63 17.05 -18.33
C ALA A 61 -0.76 17.62 -18.00
N ILE A 62 -1.65 16.83 -17.40
CA ILE A 62 -3.00 17.27 -17.04
C ILE A 62 -2.92 18.24 -15.87
N LYS A 63 -3.17 19.53 -16.13
CA LYS A 63 -3.07 20.59 -15.11
C LYS A 63 -4.12 20.49 -14.00
N LYS A 64 -5.30 19.96 -14.31
CA LYS A 64 -6.43 19.81 -13.37
C LYS A 64 -7.04 18.43 -13.52
N PRO A 65 -6.33 17.38 -13.04
CA PRO A 65 -6.86 16.03 -13.12
C PRO A 65 -8.17 15.92 -12.33
N ASN A 66 -9.07 15.09 -12.83
CA ASN A 66 -10.32 14.68 -12.19
C ASN A 66 -10.59 13.24 -12.64
N LEU A 67 -9.82 12.30 -12.11
CA LEU A 67 -9.68 10.93 -12.61
C LEU A 67 -10.18 9.93 -11.57
N LEU A 68 -10.93 8.93 -12.01
CA LEU A 68 -11.34 7.80 -11.19
C LEU A 68 -10.78 6.50 -11.78
N TYR A 69 -9.97 5.77 -11.01
CA TYR A 69 -9.31 4.55 -11.48
C TYR A 69 -9.33 3.44 -10.44
N PRO A 70 -9.34 2.16 -10.86
CA PRO A 70 -9.28 1.02 -9.96
C PRO A 70 -7.84 0.77 -9.47
N VAL A 71 -7.70 0.38 -8.20
CA VAL A 71 -6.42 -0.11 -7.62
C VAL A 71 -6.54 -1.56 -7.12
N GLY A 72 -7.58 -2.26 -7.58
CA GLY A 72 -7.92 -3.63 -7.21
C GLY A 72 -9.25 -3.68 -6.49
N ASP A 73 -10.20 -4.49 -6.99
CA ASP A 73 -11.53 -4.59 -6.40
C ASP A 73 -11.46 -4.94 -4.90
N PRO A 74 -12.28 -4.31 -4.04
CA PRO A 74 -13.32 -3.32 -4.34
C PRO A 74 -12.84 -1.85 -4.26
N VAL A 75 -11.54 -1.57 -4.38
CA VAL A 75 -10.93 -0.26 -4.11
C VAL A 75 -10.69 0.54 -5.39
N TYR A 76 -11.12 1.80 -5.35
CA TYR A 76 -10.97 2.78 -6.42
C TYR A 76 -10.41 4.07 -5.86
N ILE A 77 -9.70 4.85 -6.66
CA ILE A 77 -9.14 6.13 -6.25
C ILE A 77 -9.72 7.23 -7.11
N HIS A 78 -10.29 8.24 -6.47
CA HIS A 78 -10.68 9.49 -7.09
C HIS A 78 -9.60 10.55 -6.83
N LEU A 79 -8.91 10.95 -7.90
CA LEU A 79 -7.84 11.94 -7.86
C LEU A 79 -8.30 13.22 -8.54
N TYR A 80 -8.40 14.31 -7.79
CA TYR A 80 -8.97 15.56 -8.27
C TYR A 80 -8.30 16.79 -7.65
N VAL A 81 -8.40 17.94 -8.31
CA VAL A 81 -7.99 19.22 -7.72
C VAL A 81 -9.11 19.78 -6.86
N ASP A 82 -8.82 20.03 -5.58
CA ASP A 82 -9.78 20.59 -4.66
C ASP A 82 -10.21 22.01 -5.10
N PRO A 83 -11.51 22.30 -5.20
CA PRO A 83 -11.98 23.63 -5.58
C PRO A 83 -11.56 24.75 -4.62
N GLU A 84 -11.44 24.45 -3.33
CA GLU A 84 -11.14 25.41 -2.26
C GLU A 84 -9.63 25.57 -2.10
N THR A 85 -8.91 24.48 -1.83
CA THR A 85 -7.46 24.55 -1.54
C THR A 85 -6.61 24.68 -2.79
N LYS A 86 -7.16 24.36 -3.98
CA LYS A 86 -6.43 24.18 -5.24
C LYS A 86 -5.35 23.09 -5.19
N GLY A 87 -5.26 22.36 -4.08
CA GLY A 87 -4.36 21.24 -3.88
C GLY A 87 -4.86 19.98 -4.57
N LEU A 88 -3.94 19.09 -4.91
CA LEU A 88 -4.28 17.79 -5.45
C LEU A 88 -4.74 16.85 -4.33
N ARG A 89 -5.90 16.23 -4.51
CA ARG A 89 -6.54 15.34 -3.53
C ARG A 89 -6.52 13.90 -4.01
N TYR A 90 -6.19 13.01 -3.09
CA TYR A 90 -6.29 11.57 -3.24
C TYR A 90 -7.44 11.06 -2.37
N HIS A 91 -8.51 10.55 -2.98
CA HIS A 91 -9.68 10.07 -2.24
C HIS A 91 -9.94 8.59 -2.53
N PRO A 92 -9.64 7.70 -1.57
CA PRO A 92 -10.05 6.30 -1.64
C PRO A 92 -11.57 6.16 -1.63
N VAL A 93 -12.10 5.46 -2.63
CA VAL A 93 -13.49 5.04 -2.75
C VAL A 93 -13.56 3.56 -2.44
N GLU A 94 -13.85 3.27 -1.17
CA GLU A 94 -13.82 1.93 -0.57
C GLU A 94 -15.11 1.64 0.21
N PRO A 95 -15.49 0.36 0.37
CA PRO A 95 -16.68 -0.02 1.12
C PRO A 95 -16.38 0.03 2.63
N ARG A 96 -16.52 1.22 3.22
CA ARG A 96 -16.33 1.46 4.66
C ARG A 96 -17.65 1.60 5.41
N LEU A 97 -17.64 1.25 6.70
CA LEU A 97 -18.77 1.48 7.60
C LEU A 97 -18.86 2.97 7.95
N LYS A 98 -20.00 3.61 7.64
CA LYS A 98 -20.19 5.05 7.86
C LYS A 98 -20.65 5.44 9.27
N LYS A 99 -21.28 4.52 10.00
CA LYS A 99 -21.87 4.75 11.32
C LYS A 99 -21.54 3.60 12.24
N ASP A 100 -21.32 3.90 13.51
CA ASP A 100 -21.04 2.93 14.57
C ASP A 100 -19.90 1.96 14.24
N ARG A 101 -18.95 2.37 13.38
CA ARG A 101 -17.90 1.50 12.82
C ARG A 101 -17.15 0.76 13.93
N GLU A 102 -16.61 1.48 14.90
CA GLU A 102 -15.82 0.90 15.98
C GLU A 102 -16.64 -0.11 16.80
N ARG A 103 -17.88 0.25 17.14
CA ARG A 103 -18.78 -0.63 17.90
C ARG A 103 -19.15 -1.89 17.12
N ILE A 104 -19.48 -1.75 15.83
CA ILE A 104 -19.80 -2.87 14.95
C ILE A 104 -18.59 -3.78 14.80
N LEU A 105 -17.40 -3.24 14.53
CA LEU A 105 -16.18 -4.03 14.39
C LEU A 105 -15.81 -4.75 15.69
N ALA A 106 -15.89 -4.07 16.84
CA ALA A 106 -15.62 -4.70 18.14
C ALA A 106 -16.58 -5.88 18.43
N ASP A 107 -17.86 -5.73 18.08
CA ASP A 107 -18.85 -6.81 18.22
C ASP A 107 -18.61 -7.97 17.25
N VAL A 108 -18.31 -7.66 15.99
CA VAL A 108 -18.01 -8.66 14.96
C VAL A 108 -16.74 -9.42 15.30
N GLU A 109 -15.72 -8.75 15.82
CA GLU A 109 -14.48 -9.38 16.30
C GLU A 109 -14.73 -10.33 17.46
N LYS A 110 -15.60 -9.97 18.41
CA LYS A 110 -16.01 -10.89 19.50
C LYS A 110 -16.72 -12.13 18.95
N ILE A 111 -17.60 -11.95 17.98
CA ILE A 111 -18.29 -13.08 17.32
C ILE A 111 -17.27 -13.97 16.61
N LEU A 112 -16.32 -13.40 15.87
CA LEU A 112 -15.26 -14.16 15.20
C LEU A 112 -14.39 -14.91 16.22
N ALA A 113 -13.90 -14.24 17.26
CA ALA A 113 -13.04 -14.84 18.29
C ALA A 113 -13.72 -16.01 19.01
N ALA A 114 -15.05 -15.95 19.21
CA ALA A 114 -15.81 -17.04 19.82
C ALA A 114 -16.06 -18.25 18.89
N ASN A 115 -15.75 -18.13 17.59
CA ASN A 115 -16.04 -19.14 16.57
C ASN A 115 -14.81 -19.57 15.76
N ILE A 116 -13.61 -19.13 16.16
CA ILE A 116 -12.34 -19.62 15.61
C ILE A 116 -11.99 -20.92 16.33
N ASP A 117 -11.81 -22.00 15.57
CA ASP A 117 -11.38 -23.30 16.09
C ASP A 117 -9.84 -23.43 16.02
N GLU A 118 -9.22 -24.29 16.83
CA GLU A 118 -7.77 -24.55 16.79
C GLU A 118 -7.29 -25.07 15.42
N MET A 119 -8.19 -25.62 14.60
CA MET A 119 -7.91 -26.08 13.25
C MET A 119 -7.85 -24.93 12.22
N ASP A 120 -8.22 -23.71 12.59
CA ASP A 120 -8.22 -22.53 11.72
C ASP A 120 -6.87 -21.77 11.74
N VAL A 121 -5.81 -22.35 12.32
CA VAL A 121 -4.47 -21.74 12.32
C VAL A 121 -3.89 -21.80 10.89
N PRO A 122 -3.75 -20.65 10.21
CA PRO A 122 -3.31 -20.63 8.83
C PRO A 122 -1.78 -20.74 8.75
N GLU A 123 -1.29 -21.58 7.84
CA GLU A 123 0.14 -21.81 7.62
C GLU A 123 0.84 -20.61 6.96
N ASP A 124 0.12 -19.84 6.14
CA ASP A 124 0.63 -18.65 5.45
C ASP A 124 -0.41 -17.51 5.34
N SER A 125 0.01 -16.37 4.76
CA SER A 125 -0.84 -15.19 4.56
C SER A 125 -2.00 -15.41 3.60
N SER A 126 -1.88 -16.28 2.59
CA SER A 126 -2.97 -16.57 1.65
C SER A 126 -4.04 -17.43 2.32
N ALA A 127 -3.62 -18.40 3.13
CA ALA A 127 -4.50 -19.20 3.96
C ALA A 127 -5.30 -18.35 4.95
N ARG A 128 -4.69 -17.30 5.54
CA ARG A 128 -5.37 -16.34 6.44
C ARG A 128 -6.59 -15.70 5.78
N GLU A 129 -6.44 -15.22 4.55
CA GLU A 129 -7.54 -14.58 3.81
C GLU A 129 -8.68 -15.54 3.54
N GLN A 130 -8.37 -16.75 3.10
CA GLN A 130 -9.38 -17.76 2.82
C GLN A 130 -10.14 -18.18 4.08
N VAL A 131 -9.45 -18.35 5.21
CA VAL A 131 -10.07 -18.67 6.51
C VAL A 131 -10.98 -17.54 6.94
N LEU A 132 -10.51 -16.28 6.89
CA LEU A 132 -11.31 -15.12 7.25
C LEU A 132 -12.59 -15.03 6.41
N TYR A 133 -12.49 -15.20 5.10
CA TYR A 133 -13.66 -15.14 4.22
C TYR A 133 -14.65 -16.29 4.46
N LYS A 134 -14.17 -17.51 4.69
CA LYS A 134 -15.03 -18.63 5.08
C LYS A 134 -15.78 -18.37 6.39
N LEU A 135 -15.11 -17.80 7.39
CA LEU A 135 -15.74 -17.43 8.66
C LEU A 135 -16.79 -16.35 8.47
N ILE A 136 -16.51 -15.33 7.65
CA ILE A 136 -17.46 -14.27 7.33
C ILE A 136 -18.71 -14.84 6.63
N ASP A 137 -18.53 -15.73 5.65
CA ASP A 137 -19.63 -16.37 4.93
C ASP A 137 -20.51 -17.22 5.85
N LYS A 138 -19.88 -17.93 6.79
CA LYS A 138 -20.56 -18.79 7.77
C LYS A 138 -21.33 -17.97 8.82
N LEU A 139 -20.71 -16.94 9.37
CA LEU A 139 -21.23 -16.20 10.53
C LEU A 139 -22.12 -15.02 10.14
N PHE A 140 -21.89 -14.44 8.96
CA PHE A 140 -22.61 -13.27 8.45
C PHE A 140 -23.25 -13.56 7.08
N PRO A 141 -24.13 -14.57 6.94
CA PRO A 141 -24.75 -14.90 5.67
C PRO A 141 -25.67 -13.78 5.17
N LEU A 142 -25.72 -13.58 3.85
CA LEU A 142 -26.59 -12.58 3.22
C LEU A 142 -28.07 -12.78 3.56
N ASN A 143 -28.79 -11.67 3.72
CA ASN A 143 -30.19 -11.57 4.11
C ASN A 143 -30.51 -12.11 5.52
N SER A 144 -29.51 -12.24 6.38
CA SER A 144 -29.70 -12.61 7.79
C SER A 144 -29.85 -11.38 8.69
N LEU A 145 -30.40 -11.59 9.88
CA LEU A 145 -30.46 -10.62 10.97
C LEU A 145 -29.61 -11.15 12.12
N ILE A 146 -28.56 -10.42 12.49
CA ILE A 146 -27.62 -10.84 13.53
C ILE A 146 -27.72 -9.89 14.69
N LYS A 147 -27.97 -10.44 15.87
CA LYS A 147 -27.93 -9.67 17.11
C LYS A 147 -26.52 -9.72 17.68
N THR A 148 -25.91 -8.55 17.83
CA THR A 148 -24.54 -8.44 18.33
C THR A 148 -24.49 -8.51 19.86
N PRO A 149 -23.30 -8.76 20.46
CA PRO A 149 -23.12 -8.74 21.91
C PRO A 149 -23.53 -7.42 22.58
N SER A 150 -23.33 -6.28 21.91
CA SER A 150 -23.79 -4.98 22.42
C SER A 150 -25.29 -4.71 22.20
N GLY A 151 -26.04 -5.69 21.66
CA GLY A 151 -27.47 -5.61 21.44
C GLY A 151 -27.90 -4.93 20.13
N LEU A 152 -26.97 -4.63 19.22
CA LEU A 152 -27.31 -4.10 17.90
C LEU A 152 -27.91 -5.20 17.03
N GLU A 153 -28.87 -4.85 16.19
CA GLU A 153 -29.41 -5.74 15.17
C GLU A 153 -28.84 -5.35 13.81
N LEU A 154 -27.97 -6.20 13.29
CA LEU A 154 -27.34 -6.03 11.98
C LEU A 154 -28.14 -6.81 10.94
N LYS A 155 -28.79 -6.08 10.03
CA LYS A 155 -29.40 -6.67 8.84
C LYS A 155 -28.32 -6.82 7.77
N ILE A 156 -27.87 -8.04 7.52
CA ILE A 156 -26.78 -8.33 6.58
C ILE A 156 -27.31 -8.28 5.15
N ASP A 157 -27.44 -7.09 4.60
CA ASP A 157 -27.65 -6.91 3.16
C ASP A 157 -26.31 -6.96 2.40
N ARG A 158 -26.38 -6.86 1.07
CA ARG A 158 -25.19 -6.92 0.20
C ARG A 158 -24.18 -5.82 0.48
N GLU A 159 -24.64 -4.63 0.88
CA GLU A 159 -23.77 -3.49 1.15
C GLU A 159 -23.05 -3.67 2.47
N LEU A 160 -23.79 -3.96 3.55
CA LEU A 160 -23.22 -4.20 4.86
C LEU A 160 -22.26 -5.39 4.82
N TYR A 161 -22.63 -6.49 4.15
CA TYR A 161 -21.75 -7.64 3.95
C TYR A 161 -20.44 -7.24 3.24
N SER A 162 -20.52 -6.43 2.17
CA SER A 162 -19.33 -5.98 1.44
C SER A 162 -18.44 -5.07 2.30
N CYS A 163 -19.04 -4.18 3.10
CA CYS A 163 -18.31 -3.34 4.03
C CYS A 163 -17.65 -4.17 5.14
N LEU A 164 -18.38 -5.09 5.78
CA LEU A 164 -17.83 -5.96 6.82
C LEU A 164 -16.67 -6.80 6.28
N LYS A 165 -16.85 -7.40 5.10
CA LYS A 165 -15.81 -8.20 4.45
C LYS A 165 -14.53 -7.40 4.22
N TYR A 166 -14.66 -6.19 3.70
CA TYR A 166 -13.52 -5.34 3.41
C TYR A 166 -12.88 -4.75 4.67
N GLU A 167 -13.67 -4.28 5.65
CA GLU A 167 -13.15 -3.76 6.91
C GLU A 167 -12.37 -4.84 7.67
N LEU A 168 -12.92 -6.05 7.79
CA LEU A 168 -12.23 -7.15 8.46
C LEU A 168 -10.95 -7.56 7.72
N TYR A 169 -10.97 -7.56 6.39
CA TYR A 169 -9.76 -7.78 5.61
C TYR A 169 -8.71 -6.71 5.97
N CYS A 170 -9.08 -5.42 5.96
CA CYS A 170 -8.14 -4.34 6.27
C CYS A 170 -7.58 -4.44 7.69
N GLU A 171 -8.40 -4.82 8.66
CA GLU A 171 -8.00 -4.84 10.08
C GLU A 171 -7.24 -6.11 10.50
N LYS A 172 -7.41 -7.23 9.80
CA LYS A 172 -6.81 -8.53 10.16
C LYS A 172 -5.72 -9.01 9.22
N ILE A 173 -5.71 -8.54 7.98
CA ILE A 173 -4.80 -9.02 6.93
C ILE A 173 -4.07 -7.86 6.28
N GLY A 174 -4.80 -6.82 5.88
CA GLY A 174 -4.25 -5.62 5.28
C GLY A 174 -3.62 -4.66 6.29
N VAL A 175 -3.36 -3.44 5.83
CA VAL A 175 -2.72 -2.37 6.62
C VAL A 175 -3.74 -1.31 7.05
N SER A 176 -4.92 -1.77 7.49
CA SER A 176 -6.02 -0.93 8.00
C SER A 176 -6.38 0.25 7.07
N LEU A 177 -6.28 1.50 7.53
CA LEU A 177 -6.60 2.71 6.78
C LEU A 177 -5.64 2.95 5.59
N LEU A 178 -4.44 2.38 5.63
CA LEU A 178 -3.43 2.57 4.58
C LEU A 178 -3.62 1.62 3.41
N GLU A 179 -4.51 0.64 3.51
CA GLU A 179 -4.72 -0.40 2.51
C GLU A 179 -4.90 0.15 1.08
N PRO A 180 -5.70 1.22 0.81
CA PRO A 180 -5.80 1.78 -0.53
C PRO A 180 -4.47 2.30 -1.08
N MET A 181 -3.66 2.95 -0.23
CA MET A 181 -2.36 3.52 -0.61
C MET A 181 -1.31 2.42 -0.81
N ILE A 182 -1.36 1.36 0.00
CA ILE A 182 -0.49 0.19 -0.13
C ILE A 182 -0.82 -0.59 -1.42
N ARG A 183 -2.10 -0.73 -1.77
CA ARG A 183 -2.51 -1.38 -3.03
C ARG A 183 -2.17 -0.57 -4.27
N ASP A 184 -2.20 0.76 -4.19
CA ASP A 184 -2.00 1.61 -5.36
C ASP A 184 -0.55 1.58 -5.87
N PRO A 185 -0.26 1.01 -7.06
CA PRO A 185 1.09 0.92 -7.59
C PRO A 185 1.68 2.28 -8.00
N PHE A 186 0.89 3.35 -8.04
CA PHE A 186 1.34 4.70 -8.38
C PHE A 186 1.76 5.53 -7.17
N ILE A 187 1.54 5.04 -5.95
CA ILE A 187 2.10 5.67 -4.74
C ILE A 187 3.54 5.19 -4.53
N GLU A 188 4.44 6.13 -4.23
CA GLU A 188 5.83 5.87 -3.85
C GLU A 188 6.03 6.05 -2.36
N ASP A 189 5.56 7.16 -1.81
CA ASP A 189 5.72 7.47 -0.39
C ASP A 189 4.38 7.81 0.26
N ILE A 190 4.24 7.43 1.52
CA ILE A 190 3.11 7.74 2.40
C ILE A 190 3.67 8.42 3.66
N HIS A 191 3.18 9.61 3.97
CA HIS A 191 3.65 10.41 5.09
C HIS A 191 2.49 10.80 6.00
N CYS A 192 2.57 10.45 7.27
CA CYS A 192 1.74 11.04 8.32
C CYS A 192 2.67 11.85 9.21
N SER A 193 2.51 13.18 9.22
CA SER A 193 3.40 14.11 9.95
C SER A 193 2.85 14.50 11.33
N GLY A 194 1.93 13.71 11.90
CA GLY A 194 1.17 14.02 13.09
C GLY A 194 -0.33 14.12 12.80
N VAL A 195 -1.08 14.74 13.73
CA VAL A 195 -2.53 14.97 13.59
C VAL A 195 -2.81 15.82 12.35
N GLY A 196 -3.77 15.38 11.54
CA GLY A 196 -4.11 15.96 10.25
C GLY A 196 -4.09 14.93 9.11
N PRO A 197 -4.05 15.40 7.85
CA PRO A 197 -4.13 14.55 6.68
C PRO A 197 -2.84 13.75 6.45
N ILE A 198 -3.00 12.60 5.81
CA ILE A 198 -1.88 11.84 5.24
C ILE A 198 -1.48 12.49 3.91
N PHE A 199 -0.18 12.66 3.71
CA PHE A 199 0.41 13.14 2.46
C PHE A 199 1.03 11.99 1.67
N LEU A 200 1.00 12.09 0.36
CA LEU A 200 1.50 11.05 -0.54
C LEU A 200 2.44 11.64 -1.58
N HIS A 201 3.38 10.83 -2.07
CA HIS A 201 4.09 11.09 -3.32
C HIS A 201 3.60 10.10 -4.40
N HIS A 202 3.01 10.63 -5.47
CA HIS A 202 2.46 9.84 -6.58
C HIS A 202 3.36 9.94 -7.81
N LYS A 203 3.68 8.80 -8.42
CA LYS A 203 4.61 8.64 -9.57
C LYS A 203 4.36 9.59 -10.74
N ILE A 204 3.09 9.93 -10.98
CA ILE A 204 2.65 10.75 -12.12
C ILE A 204 2.37 12.20 -11.73
N PHE A 205 1.85 12.44 -10.53
CA PHE A 205 1.29 13.74 -10.15
C PHE A 205 2.03 14.43 -8.99
N GLY A 206 3.06 13.77 -8.44
CA GLY A 206 3.87 14.31 -7.34
C GLY A 206 3.14 14.33 -6.01
N HIS A 207 3.39 15.36 -5.21
CA HIS A 207 2.84 15.50 -3.87
C HIS A 207 1.33 15.75 -3.87
N MET A 208 0.61 15.05 -3.01
CA MET A 208 -0.84 15.20 -2.84
C MET A 208 -1.29 14.93 -1.41
N GLU A 209 -2.45 15.45 -1.07
CA GLU A 209 -3.10 15.25 0.22
C GLU A 209 -4.18 14.17 0.10
N SER A 210 -4.17 13.21 1.02
CA SER A 210 -5.23 12.20 1.12
C SER A 210 -6.44 12.77 1.85
N SER A 211 -7.63 12.28 1.51
CA SER A 211 -8.82 12.50 2.33
C SER A 211 -8.80 11.73 3.67
N ILE A 212 -7.85 10.82 3.85
CA ILE A 212 -7.63 10.12 5.13
C ILE A 212 -6.79 11.03 6.04
N SER A 213 -7.27 11.22 7.26
CA SER A 213 -6.68 12.13 8.25
C SER A 213 -6.97 11.64 9.66
N PHE A 214 -6.04 11.88 10.57
CA PHE A 214 -6.24 11.68 12.02
C PHE A 214 -6.70 12.99 12.65
N GLN A 215 -7.69 12.91 13.55
CA GLN A 215 -8.29 14.09 14.17
C GLN A 215 -7.74 14.37 15.58
N THR A 216 -7.29 13.33 16.29
CA THR A 216 -6.74 13.46 17.63
C THR A 216 -5.43 12.71 17.79
N PHE A 217 -4.68 13.06 18.84
CA PHE A 217 -3.43 12.39 19.19
C PHE A 217 -3.65 10.93 19.56
N GLU A 218 -4.72 10.65 20.32
CA GLU A 218 -5.06 9.30 20.78
C GLU A 218 -5.41 8.37 19.62
N GLU A 219 -6.13 8.87 18.62
CA GLU A 219 -6.45 8.10 17.40
C GLU A 219 -5.17 7.71 16.65
N LEU A 220 -4.25 8.67 16.49
CA LEU A 220 -2.99 8.48 15.79
C LEU A 220 -2.03 7.57 16.57
N ASP A 221 -1.92 7.75 17.88
CA ASP A 221 -1.10 6.92 18.75
C ASP A 221 -1.59 5.47 18.76
N GLY A 222 -2.91 5.26 18.87
CA GLY A 222 -3.51 3.92 18.78
C GLY A 222 -3.25 3.27 17.43
N PHE A 223 -3.34 4.04 16.34
CA PHE A 223 -3.02 3.54 15.00
C PHE A 223 -1.54 3.17 14.85
N VAL A 224 -0.64 4.01 15.34
CA VAL A 224 0.81 3.79 15.29
C VAL A 224 1.22 2.58 16.12
N MET A 225 0.68 2.41 17.32
CA MET A 225 0.89 1.21 18.14
C MET A 225 0.48 -0.05 17.38
N LYS A 226 -0.75 -0.07 16.85
CA LYS A 226 -1.26 -1.20 16.06
C LYS A 226 -0.38 -1.51 14.84
N LEU A 227 0.08 -0.47 14.14
CA LEU A 227 0.95 -0.62 12.99
C LEU A 227 2.32 -1.17 13.37
N SER A 228 2.87 -0.76 14.52
CA SER A 228 4.14 -1.26 15.05
C SER A 228 4.07 -2.74 15.48
N GLU A 229 2.94 -3.16 16.05
CA GLU A 229 2.66 -4.56 16.37
C GLU A 229 2.53 -5.41 15.11
N TYR A 230 1.83 -4.89 14.09
CA TYR A 230 1.66 -5.54 12.80
C TYR A 230 3.00 -5.84 12.10
N VAL A 231 4.00 -4.95 12.22
CA VAL A 231 5.35 -5.17 11.68
C VAL A 231 6.29 -5.94 12.63
N GLY A 232 5.78 -6.40 13.78
CA GLY A 232 6.53 -7.20 14.75
C GLY A 232 7.56 -6.44 15.58
N LYS A 233 7.51 -5.10 15.60
CA LYS A 233 8.40 -4.24 16.38
C LYS A 233 7.57 -3.19 17.14
N PRO A 234 6.96 -3.56 18.28
CA PRO A 234 6.07 -2.67 19.01
C PRO A 234 6.83 -1.43 19.53
N VAL A 235 6.24 -0.25 19.34
CA VAL A 235 6.76 0.99 19.93
C VAL A 235 6.38 1.11 21.40
N SER A 236 7.18 1.86 22.16
CA SER A 236 6.86 2.26 23.53
C SER A 236 7.53 3.59 23.86
N HIS A 237 7.17 4.24 24.97
CA HIS A 237 7.88 5.45 25.43
C HIS A 237 9.38 5.21 25.69
N ARG A 238 9.80 3.96 25.97
CA ARG A 238 11.22 3.61 26.13
C ARG A 238 11.94 3.38 24.79
N SER A 239 11.20 2.94 23.78
CA SER A 239 11.68 2.66 22.43
C SER A 239 10.72 3.27 21.40
N PRO A 240 10.75 4.61 21.25
CA PRO A 240 9.73 5.34 20.50
C PRO A 240 10.01 5.38 19.00
N ILE A 241 11.21 5.02 18.57
CA ILE A 241 11.61 5.04 17.15
C ILE A 241 11.76 3.60 16.68
N VAL A 242 11.07 3.27 15.58
CA VAL A 242 11.10 1.94 14.98
C VAL A 242 11.26 2.04 13.47
N ASP A 243 12.26 1.32 12.96
CA ASP A 243 12.43 1.03 11.53
C ASP A 243 12.11 -0.44 11.26
N ALA A 244 11.20 -0.67 10.32
CA ALA A 244 10.69 -2.00 10.01
C ALA A 244 10.31 -2.15 8.53
N LYS A 245 9.79 -3.34 8.19
CA LYS A 245 9.26 -3.65 6.87
C LYS A 245 7.81 -4.09 6.99
N LEU A 246 7.01 -3.65 6.04
CA LEU A 246 5.68 -4.19 5.80
C LEU A 246 5.79 -5.53 5.04
N PRO A 247 4.74 -6.36 5.07
CA PRO A 247 4.74 -7.66 4.37
C PRO A 247 4.92 -7.57 2.85
N ASP A 248 4.57 -6.43 2.23
CA ASP A 248 4.80 -6.17 0.81
C ASP A 248 6.25 -5.77 0.48
N GLY A 249 7.13 -5.69 1.49
CA GLY A 249 8.53 -5.27 1.37
C GLY A 249 8.75 -3.76 1.52
N SER A 250 7.67 -2.98 1.63
CA SER A 250 7.76 -1.53 1.85
C SER A 250 8.42 -1.22 3.18
N ARG A 251 9.18 -0.12 3.24
CA ARG A 251 9.89 0.32 4.44
C ARG A 251 8.97 1.20 5.25
N ILE A 252 8.99 1.05 6.57
CA ILE A 252 8.28 1.95 7.46
C ILE A 252 9.21 2.45 8.56
N ASN A 253 9.18 3.77 8.76
CA ASN A 253 9.73 4.44 9.92
C ASN A 253 8.57 4.97 10.77
N ILE A 254 8.64 4.75 12.08
CA ILE A 254 7.67 5.20 13.06
C ILE A 254 8.39 5.99 14.14
N VAL A 255 7.82 7.12 14.53
CA VAL A 255 8.22 7.90 15.72
C VAL A 255 6.98 8.09 16.59
N PHE A 256 7.02 7.51 17.79
CA PHE A 256 5.92 7.44 18.73
C PHE A 256 6.09 8.47 19.86
N GLY A 257 5.00 9.14 20.23
CA GLY A 257 4.92 10.04 21.37
C GLY A 257 5.06 11.52 21.02
N GLU A 258 4.20 12.34 21.63
CA GLU A 258 4.20 13.80 21.46
C GLU A 258 5.39 14.51 22.12
N ASP A 259 6.03 13.84 23.09
CA ASP A 259 7.25 14.30 23.75
C ASP A 259 8.45 14.35 22.80
N ILE A 260 8.40 13.57 21.71
CA ILE A 260 9.43 13.52 20.66
C ILE A 260 8.93 14.19 19.39
N SER A 261 7.67 13.99 19.02
CA SER A 261 7.04 14.61 17.86
C SER A 261 5.89 15.51 18.26
N GLN A 262 6.15 16.81 18.36
CA GLN A 262 5.20 17.79 18.92
C GLN A 262 3.85 17.92 18.17
N ARG A 263 3.74 17.37 16.95
CA ARG A 263 2.48 17.32 16.19
C ARG A 263 1.72 16.00 16.36
N GLY A 264 2.20 15.11 17.22
CA GLY A 264 1.71 13.76 17.46
C GLY A 264 2.64 12.72 16.84
N SER A 265 2.43 11.45 17.17
CA SER A 265 3.18 10.34 16.56
C SER A 265 3.17 10.46 15.03
N ASN A 266 4.25 10.07 14.37
CA ASN A 266 4.37 10.18 12.93
C ASN A 266 4.92 8.89 12.32
N PHE A 267 4.65 8.68 11.03
CA PHE A 267 5.22 7.57 10.30
C PHE A 267 5.45 7.94 8.83
N THR A 268 6.45 7.30 8.24
CA THR A 268 6.73 7.40 6.81
C THR A 268 6.89 6.00 6.25
N ILE A 269 6.14 5.70 5.17
CA ILE A 269 6.27 4.46 4.41
C ILE A 269 6.87 4.81 3.06
N ARG A 270 7.95 4.11 2.70
CA ARG A 270 8.52 4.15 1.34
C ARG A 270 8.22 2.83 0.67
N LYS A 271 7.41 2.86 -0.38
CA LYS A 271 6.90 1.66 -1.03
C LYS A 271 8.00 0.97 -1.83
N PHE A 272 8.01 -0.36 -1.73
CA PHE A 272 8.87 -1.16 -2.58
C PHE A 272 8.32 -1.17 -4.01
N ALA A 273 9.17 -0.85 -5.00
CA ALA A 273 8.75 -0.91 -6.39
C ALA A 273 8.54 -2.38 -6.81
N THR A 274 7.27 -2.78 -6.98
CA THR A 274 6.90 -4.15 -7.37
C THR A 274 7.47 -4.57 -8.73
N LYS A 275 7.72 -3.62 -9.63
CA LYS A 275 8.40 -3.86 -10.90
C LYS A 275 9.56 -2.87 -11.06
N PRO A 276 10.81 -3.35 -11.15
CA PRO A 276 11.95 -2.48 -11.43
C PRO A 276 11.83 -1.90 -12.85
N LEU A 277 12.37 -0.70 -13.06
CA LEU A 277 12.47 -0.14 -14.41
C LEU A 277 13.49 -0.94 -15.22
N SER A 278 13.10 -1.28 -16.45
CA SER A 278 13.99 -1.93 -17.41
C SER A 278 14.97 -0.94 -18.04
N ILE A 279 16.07 -1.45 -18.58
CA ILE A 279 17.04 -0.62 -19.31
C ILE A 279 16.41 0.09 -20.52
N ILE A 280 15.43 -0.56 -21.18
CA ILE A 280 14.69 0.00 -22.32
C ILE A 280 13.87 1.21 -21.86
N GLU A 281 13.24 1.13 -20.69
CA GLU A 281 12.51 2.25 -20.11
C GLU A 281 13.45 3.41 -19.75
N LEU A 282 14.62 3.15 -19.16
CA LEU A 282 15.60 4.20 -18.88
C LEU A 282 16.10 4.90 -20.14
N ILE A 283 16.30 4.16 -21.24
CA ILE A 283 16.64 4.74 -22.55
C ILE A 283 15.49 5.59 -23.07
N LYS A 284 14.25 5.08 -23.00
CA LYS A 284 13.06 5.82 -23.43
C LYS A 284 12.85 7.10 -22.62
N PHE A 285 13.21 7.10 -21.35
CA PHE A 285 13.14 8.27 -20.47
C PHE A 285 14.29 9.25 -20.69
N GLY A 286 15.28 8.91 -21.52
CA GLY A 286 16.46 9.74 -21.75
C GLY A 286 17.43 9.77 -20.57
N THR A 287 17.28 8.86 -19.60
CA THR A 287 18.20 8.73 -18.45
C THR A 287 19.60 8.32 -18.92
N LEU A 288 19.68 7.47 -19.95
CA LEU A 288 20.91 7.09 -20.63
C LEU A 288 20.66 6.80 -22.12
N SER A 289 21.68 6.98 -22.95
CA SER A 289 21.59 6.66 -24.37
C SER A 289 21.71 5.15 -24.62
N SER A 290 21.19 4.66 -25.75
CA SER A 290 21.38 3.26 -26.16
C SER A 290 22.86 2.87 -26.33
N VAL A 291 23.70 3.82 -26.75
CA VAL A 291 25.15 3.62 -26.87
C VAL A 291 25.80 3.41 -25.50
N LEU A 292 25.41 4.23 -24.49
CA LEU A 292 25.91 4.04 -23.13
C LEU A 292 25.40 2.73 -22.52
N ALA A 293 24.16 2.34 -22.79
CA ALA A 293 23.63 1.04 -22.37
C ALA A 293 24.46 -0.12 -22.94
N ALA A 294 24.75 -0.09 -24.24
CA ALA A 294 25.58 -1.11 -24.89
C ALA A 294 27.01 -1.15 -24.34
N TYR A 295 27.59 0.01 -24.03
CA TYR A 295 28.90 0.07 -23.39
C TYR A 295 28.89 -0.57 -21.99
N LEU A 296 27.90 -0.24 -21.16
CA LEU A 296 27.72 -0.84 -19.83
C LEU A 296 27.49 -2.34 -19.92
N TRP A 297 26.76 -2.81 -20.93
CA TRP A 297 26.57 -4.24 -21.19
C TRP A 297 27.91 -4.94 -21.41
N LEU A 298 28.74 -4.45 -22.33
CA LEU A 298 30.06 -5.04 -22.60
C LEU A 298 30.95 -5.05 -21.35
N LEU A 299 30.95 -3.96 -20.57
CA LEU A 299 31.71 -3.90 -19.32
C LEU A 299 31.23 -4.94 -18.30
N LEU A 300 29.92 -5.09 -18.15
CA LEU A 300 29.36 -6.07 -17.23
C LEU A 300 29.66 -7.48 -17.71
N GLU A 301 29.51 -7.80 -19.00
CA GLU A 301 29.84 -9.12 -19.55
C GLU A 301 31.31 -9.52 -19.27
N GLU A 302 32.23 -8.56 -19.36
CA GLU A 302 33.66 -8.72 -19.04
C GLU A 302 34.01 -8.53 -17.55
N ARG A 303 33.00 -8.57 -16.67
CA ARG A 303 33.13 -8.56 -15.19
C ARG A 303 33.85 -7.34 -14.62
N MET A 304 33.71 -6.19 -15.28
CA MET A 304 34.26 -4.93 -14.76
C MET A 304 33.48 -4.45 -13.55
N SER A 305 34.19 -3.88 -12.57
CA SER A 305 33.57 -3.24 -11.41
C SER A 305 33.05 -1.85 -11.77
N ILE A 306 31.78 -1.58 -11.48
CA ILE A 306 31.10 -0.32 -11.83
C ILE A 306 30.47 0.28 -10.59
N TRP A 307 30.65 1.59 -10.39
CA TRP A 307 29.96 2.36 -9.37
C TRP A 307 28.95 3.32 -10.02
N ILE A 308 27.72 3.33 -9.49
CA ILE A 308 26.68 4.28 -9.89
C ILE A 308 26.59 5.38 -8.84
N CYS A 309 27.07 6.57 -9.17
CA CYS A 309 27.20 7.69 -8.25
C CYS A 309 26.17 8.79 -8.54
N GLY A 310 25.81 9.58 -7.52
CA GLY A 310 24.84 10.67 -7.62
C GLY A 310 24.22 11.03 -6.27
N GLU A 311 23.46 12.13 -6.23
CA GLU A 311 22.76 12.60 -5.04
C GLU A 311 21.65 11.64 -4.58
N THR A 312 21.14 11.81 -3.37
CA THR A 312 19.95 11.08 -2.90
C THR A 312 18.77 11.30 -3.85
N ALA A 313 17.99 10.24 -4.12
CA ALA A 313 16.87 10.26 -5.07
C ALA A 313 17.22 10.54 -6.56
N SER A 314 18.51 10.55 -6.95
CA SER A 314 18.91 10.70 -8.37
C SER A 314 18.70 9.47 -9.26
N GLY A 315 18.13 8.38 -8.73
CA GLY A 315 17.87 7.14 -9.49
C GLY A 315 19.03 6.14 -9.52
N LYS A 316 20.02 6.24 -8.61
CA LYS A 316 21.17 5.32 -8.53
C LYS A 316 20.76 3.84 -8.49
N THR A 317 19.96 3.46 -7.49
CA THR A 317 19.55 2.07 -7.30
C THR A 317 18.69 1.59 -8.46
N THR A 318 17.89 2.47 -9.05
CA THR A 318 17.09 2.20 -10.24
C THR A 318 17.96 1.87 -11.45
N THR A 319 18.99 2.67 -11.71
CA THR A 319 19.95 2.41 -12.79
C THR A 319 20.74 1.14 -12.54
N LEU A 320 21.23 0.92 -11.31
CA LEU A 320 21.90 -0.31 -10.90
C LEU A 320 21.02 -1.54 -11.18
N SER A 321 19.79 -1.53 -10.68
CA SER A 321 18.82 -2.61 -10.85
C SER A 321 18.45 -2.86 -12.32
N ALA A 322 18.44 -1.82 -13.16
CA ALA A 322 18.17 -1.98 -14.60
C ALA A 322 19.33 -2.64 -15.35
N ILE A 323 20.58 -2.29 -15.02
CA ILE A 323 21.77 -2.81 -15.71
C ILE A 323 22.16 -4.22 -15.24
N THR A 324 21.67 -4.70 -14.09
CA THR A 324 21.91 -6.10 -13.66
C THR A 324 21.42 -7.09 -14.71
N ALA A 325 20.40 -6.74 -15.51
CA ALA A 325 19.93 -7.55 -16.62
C ALA A 325 20.99 -7.84 -17.71
N PHE A 326 22.08 -7.06 -17.76
CA PHE A 326 23.22 -7.33 -18.65
C PHE A 326 24.22 -8.34 -18.10
N ILE A 327 24.15 -8.68 -16.81
CA ILE A 327 25.00 -9.72 -16.23
C ILE A 327 24.66 -11.07 -16.90
N PRO A 328 25.64 -11.91 -17.26
CA PRO A 328 25.37 -13.22 -17.88
C PRO A 328 24.41 -14.07 -17.03
N PRO A 329 23.39 -14.73 -17.62
CA PRO A 329 22.37 -15.49 -16.86
C PRO A 329 22.93 -16.60 -15.96
N SER A 330 24.09 -17.17 -16.31
CA SER A 330 24.75 -18.22 -15.53
C SER A 330 25.58 -17.69 -14.35
N ALA A 331 25.69 -16.37 -14.17
CA ALA A 331 26.49 -15.77 -13.12
C ALA A 331 25.88 -16.06 -11.74
N LYS A 332 26.76 -16.22 -10.74
CA LYS A 332 26.36 -16.21 -9.34
C LYS A 332 26.42 -14.79 -8.80
N ILE A 333 25.32 -14.30 -8.25
CA ILE A 333 25.21 -12.91 -7.78
C ILE A 333 24.89 -12.91 -6.28
N VAL A 334 25.57 -12.06 -5.50
CA VAL A 334 25.28 -11.86 -4.07
C VAL A 334 25.00 -10.39 -3.82
N SER A 335 23.73 -9.99 -3.70
CA SER A 335 23.41 -8.61 -3.37
C SER A 335 23.40 -8.41 -1.86
N ILE A 336 24.05 -7.35 -1.37
CA ILE A 336 24.08 -7.00 0.04
C ILE A 336 23.47 -5.62 0.21
N GLU A 337 22.38 -5.54 0.98
CA GLU A 337 21.60 -4.31 1.10
C GLU A 337 21.30 -4.02 2.58
N GLU A 338 21.31 -2.75 2.98
CA GLU A 338 20.69 -2.39 4.27
C GLU A 338 19.21 -2.70 4.22
N VAL A 339 18.59 -2.35 3.10
CA VAL A 339 17.21 -2.64 2.85
C VAL A 339 17.01 -3.06 1.40
N PRO A 340 16.28 -4.17 1.16
CA PRO A 340 15.87 -4.64 -0.15
C PRO A 340 15.39 -3.52 -1.08
N GLU A 341 16.09 -3.31 -2.20
CA GLU A 341 15.68 -2.41 -3.29
C GLU A 341 16.02 -2.99 -4.66
N VAL A 342 17.18 -3.63 -4.78
CA VAL A 342 17.66 -4.21 -6.02
C VAL A 342 16.82 -5.42 -6.40
N HIS A 343 16.55 -5.55 -7.70
CA HIS A 343 15.95 -6.73 -8.29
C HIS A 343 16.94 -7.31 -9.29
N VAL A 344 17.25 -8.60 -9.13
CA VAL A 344 18.15 -9.32 -10.01
C VAL A 344 17.34 -10.40 -10.70
N PRO A 345 17.32 -10.46 -12.04
CA PRO A 345 16.50 -11.44 -12.77
C PRO A 345 17.09 -12.87 -12.76
N HIS A 346 18.31 -13.04 -12.25
CA HIS A 346 19.06 -14.30 -12.27
C HIS A 346 18.55 -15.30 -11.23
N GLU A 347 18.49 -16.58 -11.61
CA GLU A 347 18.10 -17.67 -10.71
C GLU A 347 19.14 -17.90 -9.59
N ASN A 348 20.43 -17.80 -9.91
CA ASN A 348 21.53 -18.00 -8.95
C ASN A 348 21.87 -16.70 -8.20
N TRP A 349 20.86 -16.13 -7.56
CA TRP A 349 20.94 -14.90 -6.79
C TRP A 349 20.76 -15.17 -5.30
N ILE A 350 21.76 -14.76 -4.52
CA ILE A 350 21.71 -14.73 -3.06
C ILE A 350 21.43 -13.28 -2.64
N ARG A 351 20.39 -13.07 -1.85
CA ARG A 351 20.03 -11.76 -1.31
C ARG A 351 20.29 -11.72 0.18
N GLU A 352 21.24 -10.91 0.61
CA GLU A 352 21.59 -10.71 2.00
C GLU A 352 21.19 -9.31 2.47
N VAL A 353 20.68 -9.22 3.70
CA VAL A 353 20.19 -7.95 4.26
C VAL A 353 20.74 -7.74 5.65
N VAL A 354 21.10 -6.49 5.95
CA VAL A 354 21.53 -6.07 7.29
C VAL A 354 20.45 -6.38 8.34
N ARG A 355 20.89 -6.84 9.51
CA ARG A 355 20.01 -7.04 10.67
C ARG A 355 20.42 -6.08 11.78
N GLU A 356 19.57 -5.10 12.05
CA GLU A 356 19.71 -4.21 13.19
C GLU A 356 19.00 -4.81 14.41
N THR A 357 19.68 -4.79 15.57
CA THR A 357 19.08 -5.13 16.86
C THR A 357 18.68 -3.83 17.57
N GLY A 358 17.38 -3.63 17.79
CA GLY A 358 16.80 -2.36 18.29
C GLY A 358 17.12 -1.97 19.73
N ASN A 359 18.13 -2.57 20.38
CA ASN A 359 18.53 -2.25 21.74
C ASN A 359 19.92 -1.61 21.75
N ALA A 360 19.98 -0.28 21.85
CA ALA A 360 21.22 0.45 22.11
C ALA A 360 21.80 0.20 23.54
N ALA A 361 21.05 -0.50 24.42
CA ALA A 361 21.40 -0.69 25.83
C ALA A 361 21.93 -2.09 26.19
N SER A 362 21.99 -3.04 25.24
CA SER A 362 22.59 -4.36 25.48
C SER A 362 23.50 -4.72 24.31
N GLU A 363 24.79 -4.85 24.58
CA GLU A 363 25.82 -5.25 23.63
C GLU A 363 25.37 -6.41 22.71
N GLU A 364 25.44 -6.16 21.40
CA GLU A 364 26.00 -7.04 20.35
C GLU A 364 25.48 -8.49 20.17
N ALA A 365 24.42 -8.92 20.83
CA ALA A 365 23.83 -10.24 20.57
C ALA A 365 22.92 -10.23 19.32
N GLY A 366 23.53 -10.30 18.14
CA GLY A 366 22.83 -10.68 16.90
C GLY A 366 22.72 -9.60 15.81
N ALA A 367 23.29 -8.41 15.95
CA ALA A 367 23.39 -7.48 14.83
C ALA A 367 24.24 -8.09 13.69
N VAL A 368 23.85 -7.86 12.45
CA VAL A 368 24.60 -8.31 11.26
C VAL A 368 24.79 -7.12 10.33
N SER A 369 26.01 -6.58 10.31
CA SER A 369 26.40 -5.43 9.49
C SER A 369 26.68 -5.80 8.03
N MET A 370 26.58 -4.80 7.14
CA MET A 370 26.95 -4.95 5.72
C MET A 370 28.39 -5.45 5.53
N PHE A 371 29.32 -5.02 6.39
CA PHE A 371 30.70 -5.47 6.36
C PHE A 371 30.87 -6.96 6.69
N GLN A 372 30.08 -7.48 7.64
CA GLN A 372 30.08 -8.91 7.98
C GLN A 372 29.50 -9.75 6.82
N LEU A 373 28.41 -9.27 6.21
CA LEU A 373 27.83 -9.90 5.02
C LEU A 373 28.81 -9.91 3.85
N LEU A 374 29.51 -8.80 3.59
CA LEU A 374 30.52 -8.73 2.53
C LEU A 374 31.65 -9.73 2.74
N LYS A 375 32.15 -9.87 3.99
CA LYS A 375 33.14 -10.91 4.33
C LYS A 375 32.62 -12.33 4.10
N ALA A 376 31.33 -12.57 4.37
CA ALA A 376 30.70 -13.86 4.15
C ALA A 376 30.52 -14.15 2.65
N ALA A 377 30.04 -13.19 1.88
CA ALA A 377 29.84 -13.26 0.43
C ALA A 377 31.13 -13.65 -0.32
N LEU A 378 32.29 -13.15 0.10
CA LEU A 378 33.59 -13.53 -0.49
C LEU A 378 33.89 -15.04 -0.37
N ARG A 379 33.30 -15.74 0.61
CA ARG A 379 33.43 -17.20 0.78
C ARG A 379 32.43 -17.99 -0.06
N GLN A 380 31.42 -17.33 -0.61
CA GLN A 380 30.38 -17.95 -1.44
C GLN A 380 30.80 -18.08 -2.92
N ARG A 381 31.97 -17.56 -3.30
CA ARG A 381 32.49 -17.53 -4.68
C ARG A 381 31.51 -16.91 -5.69
N PRO A 382 30.99 -15.69 -5.44
CA PRO A 382 30.15 -14.99 -6.41
C PRO A 382 30.94 -14.55 -7.64
N THR A 383 30.23 -14.38 -8.76
CA THR A 383 30.74 -13.68 -9.94
C THR A 383 30.59 -12.16 -9.79
N TYR A 384 29.46 -11.71 -9.22
CA TYR A 384 29.19 -10.30 -8.88
C TYR A 384 28.70 -10.22 -7.44
N ILE A 385 29.10 -9.14 -6.75
CA ILE A 385 28.57 -8.73 -5.45
C ILE A 385 27.88 -7.39 -5.65
#